data_AF-A0A935Z5I1-F1
#
_entry.id   AF-A0A935Z5I1-F1
#
_cell.length_a   1.000
_cell.length_b   1.000
_cell.length_c   1.000
_cell.angle_alpha   90.00
_cell.angle_beta   90.00
_cell.angle_gamma   90.00
#
_symmetry.space_group_name_H-M   'P 1'
#
loop_
_entity.id
_entity.type
_entity.pdbx_description
1 polymer ?
#
loop_
_entity_poly.entity_id
_entity_poly.type
_entity_poly.pdbx_seq_one_letter_code
_entity_poly.pdbx_strand_id
1 'polypeptide(L)'
;MQWFPKLIVVLCAGFLSVACSTNKKTDVVQSANPCEQLLSFNTDDNNVKIKTAVVVPAGPVPSVMYQRPYAGTLGSYCRVDGVIDERIGEGGKPYAIGFAIALPEKWNGRFMMQGGGGLNGSVATPLGSNAAGDMTGLQRGFAVVTTDTGHQGTHGFDSSFFSDQEATLNFLYQAIGKVAITSKKMIAQYYGKTADHSYYMGCSTGGREAMIMSQRYPRLFDGIVAGAPAMRTSFSNLADKWVMISLAKVAPKDEQGHPNVSEALTAQDKTIVMDGLLKQCDAIDGVADKMISNVVGCKFDPMSVACSATKKRRLHQPRKSQGH
;
A
#
# COMPACT_ATOMS: atom_id res chain seq x y z
N MET A 1 -39.54 -45.93 -38.02
CA MET A 1 -40.64 -45.06 -37.57
C MET A 1 -40.21 -43.61 -37.73
N GLN A 2 -40.53 -43.01 -38.87
CA GLN A 2 -40.32 -41.59 -39.18
C GLN A 2 -41.58 -40.84 -38.76
N TRP A 3 -41.43 -39.73 -38.04
CA TRP A 3 -42.52 -38.77 -37.82
C TRP A 3 -41.97 -37.35 -37.96
N PHE A 4 -42.17 -36.77 -39.14
CA PHE A 4 -42.12 -35.34 -39.40
C PHE A 4 -43.45 -34.70 -38.97
N PRO A 5 -43.48 -33.57 -38.24
CA PRO A 5 -44.67 -32.73 -38.22
C PRO A 5 -44.59 -31.71 -39.36
N LYS A 6 -45.68 -31.68 -40.15
CA LYS A 6 -45.92 -30.78 -41.28
C LYS A 6 -46.07 -29.33 -40.80
N LEU A 7 -45.35 -28.43 -41.48
CA LEU A 7 -45.58 -26.98 -41.46
C LEU A 7 -47.01 -26.67 -41.95
N ILE A 8 -47.76 -25.88 -41.18
CA ILE A 8 -48.96 -25.18 -41.65
C ILE A 8 -48.59 -23.70 -41.74
N VAL A 9 -48.52 -23.19 -42.96
CA VAL A 9 -48.35 -21.76 -43.26
C VAL A 9 -49.74 -21.16 -43.39
N VAL A 10 -50.12 -20.29 -42.46
CA VAL A 10 -51.34 -19.47 -42.54
C VAL A 10 -50.95 -18.11 -43.12
N LEU A 11 -51.36 -17.84 -44.36
CA LEU A 11 -51.27 -16.52 -44.99
C LEU A 11 -52.45 -15.66 -44.52
N CYS A 12 -52.21 -14.78 -43.55
CA CYS A 12 -53.10 -13.67 -43.23
C CYS A 12 -52.70 -12.44 -44.07
N ALA A 13 -53.49 -12.14 -45.09
CA ALA A 13 -53.43 -10.87 -45.81
C ALA A 13 -54.12 -9.78 -44.97
N GLY A 14 -53.36 -9.06 -44.16
CA GLY A 14 -53.82 -7.89 -43.42
C GLY A 14 -53.38 -6.60 -44.13
N PHE A 15 -54.35 -5.86 -44.68
CA PHE A 15 -54.16 -4.47 -45.09
C PHE A 15 -53.83 -3.62 -43.85
N LEU A 16 -52.61 -3.08 -43.79
CA LEU A 16 -52.23 -2.06 -42.79
C LEU A 16 -51.97 -0.74 -43.51
N SER A 17 -52.86 0.20 -43.21
CA SER A 17 -52.83 1.60 -43.60
C SER A 17 -51.56 2.29 -43.08
N VAL A 18 -50.93 3.06 -43.96
CA VAL A 18 -49.80 3.92 -43.63
C VAL A 18 -50.32 5.10 -42.80
N ALA A 19 -50.20 5.01 -41.48
CA ALA A 19 -50.27 6.17 -40.60
C ALA A 19 -48.86 6.75 -40.47
N CYS A 20 -48.63 7.87 -41.15
CA CYS A 20 -47.40 8.66 -41.03
C CYS A 20 -47.38 9.34 -39.66
N SER A 21 -46.91 8.61 -38.64
CA SER A 21 -46.69 9.15 -37.31
C SER A 21 -45.29 9.74 -37.27
N THR A 22 -45.21 11.07 -37.15
CA THR A 22 -43.96 11.80 -36.94
C THR A 22 -43.44 11.44 -35.56
N ASN A 23 -42.66 10.36 -35.48
CA ASN A 23 -41.85 10.05 -34.31
C ASN A 23 -40.87 11.22 -34.11
N LYS A 24 -41.20 12.10 -33.17
CA LYS A 24 -40.21 12.93 -32.51
C LYS A 24 -39.12 11.98 -32.05
N LYS A 25 -37.92 12.13 -32.62
CA LYS A 25 -36.70 11.55 -32.08
C LYS A 25 -36.64 12.02 -30.64
N THR A 26 -36.98 11.14 -29.71
CA THR A 26 -36.53 11.26 -28.34
C THR A 26 -35.02 11.30 -28.42
N ASP A 27 -34.44 12.43 -28.04
CA ASP A 27 -33.01 12.56 -27.88
C ASP A 27 -32.51 11.38 -27.04
N VAL A 28 -31.68 10.56 -27.67
CA VAL A 28 -30.94 9.52 -26.96
C VAL A 28 -30.12 10.27 -25.93
N VAL A 29 -30.49 10.14 -24.66
CA VAL A 29 -29.65 10.58 -23.54
C VAL A 29 -28.28 9.98 -23.80
N GLN A 30 -27.34 10.87 -24.11
CA GLN A 30 -25.94 10.58 -24.36
C GLN A 30 -25.48 9.61 -23.27
N SER A 31 -25.16 8.37 -23.64
CA SER A 31 -24.83 7.32 -22.68
C SER A 31 -23.72 7.86 -21.78
N ALA A 32 -24.02 8.07 -20.49
CA ALA A 32 -23.05 8.57 -19.52
C ALA A 32 -21.77 7.73 -19.62
N ASN A 33 -20.62 8.40 -19.58
CA ASN A 33 -19.33 7.73 -19.65
C ASN A 33 -19.30 6.56 -18.64
N PRO A 34 -18.83 5.34 -18.98
CA PRO A 34 -18.76 4.22 -18.04
C PRO A 34 -18.09 4.58 -16.71
N CYS A 35 -17.18 5.57 -16.71
CA CYS A 35 -16.58 6.10 -15.50
C CYS A 35 -17.60 6.86 -14.63
N GLU A 36 -18.37 7.77 -15.22
CA GLU A 36 -19.40 8.56 -14.51
C GLU A 36 -20.53 7.66 -13.99
N GLN A 37 -20.82 6.56 -14.68
CA GLN A 37 -21.79 5.56 -14.20
C GLN A 37 -21.37 4.91 -12.87
N LEU A 38 -20.08 4.95 -12.49
CA LEU A 38 -19.66 4.47 -11.18
C LEU A 38 -20.04 5.42 -10.04
N LEU A 39 -20.50 6.65 -10.30
CA LEU A 39 -21.06 7.51 -9.24
C LEU A 39 -22.29 6.87 -8.57
N SER A 40 -23.07 6.11 -9.32
CA SER A 40 -24.22 5.36 -8.80
C SER A 40 -23.87 3.92 -8.41
N PHE A 41 -22.58 3.55 -8.40
CA PHE A 41 -22.15 2.24 -7.91
C PHE A 41 -22.56 2.07 -6.46
N ASN A 42 -23.27 0.98 -6.18
CA ASN A 42 -23.65 0.59 -4.84
C ASN A 42 -23.64 -0.94 -4.75
N THR A 43 -23.47 -1.46 -3.53
CA THR A 43 -23.50 -2.88 -3.24
C THR A 43 -24.27 -3.11 -1.95
N ASP A 44 -25.00 -4.23 -1.86
CA ASP A 44 -25.78 -4.57 -0.67
C ASP A 44 -24.89 -4.81 0.57
N ASP A 45 -23.60 -5.09 0.35
CA ASP A 45 -22.57 -5.22 1.38
C ASP A 45 -21.71 -3.95 1.52
N ASN A 46 -21.25 -3.68 2.74
CA ASN A 46 -20.24 -2.65 3.09
C ASN A 46 -20.65 -1.17 2.91
N ASN A 47 -21.95 -0.85 2.83
CA ASN A 47 -22.48 0.54 2.84
C ASN A 47 -21.61 1.52 2.02
N VAL A 48 -21.37 1.17 0.75
CA VAL A 48 -20.43 1.88 -0.12
C VAL A 48 -21.05 3.20 -0.56
N LYS A 49 -20.29 4.28 -0.48
CA LYS A 49 -20.65 5.57 -1.09
C LYS A 49 -19.53 6.08 -1.97
N ILE A 50 -19.85 6.33 -3.23
CA ILE A 50 -18.90 6.92 -4.18
C ILE A 50 -18.96 8.44 -4.07
N LYS A 51 -17.79 9.05 -3.87
CA LYS A 51 -17.65 10.51 -3.74
C LYS A 51 -17.38 11.15 -5.09
N THR A 52 -16.50 10.55 -5.88
CA THR A 52 -16.15 11.03 -7.22
C THR A 52 -15.85 9.87 -8.14
N ALA A 53 -16.20 10.00 -9.42
CA ALA A 53 -15.75 9.12 -10.49
C ALA A 53 -15.42 10.00 -11.70
N VAL A 54 -14.13 10.10 -12.03
CA VAL A 54 -13.61 11.06 -13.02
C VAL A 54 -12.65 10.39 -13.98
N VAL A 55 -12.75 10.72 -15.27
CA VAL A 55 -11.73 10.32 -16.24
C VAL A 55 -10.51 11.19 -16.05
N VAL A 56 -9.37 10.55 -15.79
CA VAL A 56 -8.06 11.16 -15.81
C VAL A 56 -7.47 10.95 -17.21
N PRO A 57 -7.12 12.03 -17.95
CA PRO A 57 -6.53 11.90 -19.27
C PRO A 57 -5.12 11.29 -19.19
N ALA A 58 -4.67 10.73 -20.31
CA ALA A 58 -3.29 10.26 -20.44
C ALA A 58 -2.30 11.40 -20.15
N GLY A 59 -1.20 11.07 -19.48
CA GLY A 59 -0.24 12.07 -19.03
C GLY A 59 1.01 11.45 -18.39
N PRO A 60 1.97 12.26 -17.93
CA PRO A 60 3.13 11.76 -17.22
C PRO A 60 2.72 11.05 -15.92
N VAL A 61 3.51 10.09 -15.45
CA VAL A 61 3.29 9.49 -14.13
C VAL A 61 3.45 10.58 -13.07
N PRO A 62 2.46 10.80 -12.17
CA PRO A 62 2.56 11.85 -11.18
C PRO A 62 3.67 11.54 -10.17
N SER A 63 4.40 12.58 -9.74
CA SER A 63 5.34 12.47 -8.63
C SER A 63 4.57 12.32 -7.32
N VAL A 64 4.91 11.29 -6.55
CA VAL A 64 4.30 11.02 -5.23
C VAL A 64 5.37 11.16 -4.17
N MET A 65 5.07 11.93 -3.11
CA MET A 65 5.98 12.12 -1.99
C MET A 65 6.41 10.77 -1.40
N TYR A 66 7.70 10.64 -1.05
CA TYR A 66 8.31 9.41 -0.50
C TYR A 66 8.28 8.19 -1.44
N GLN A 67 7.93 8.37 -2.71
CA GLN A 67 8.10 7.34 -3.73
C GLN A 67 9.18 7.77 -4.72
N ARG A 68 9.88 6.80 -5.30
CA ARG A 68 10.79 7.11 -6.40
C ARG A 68 10.00 7.65 -7.59
N PRO A 69 10.56 8.58 -8.38
CA PRO A 69 9.94 9.01 -9.62
C PRO A 69 9.89 7.84 -10.62
N TYR A 70 8.80 7.78 -11.38
CA TYR A 70 8.62 6.84 -12.48
C TYR A 70 8.66 7.60 -13.80
N ALA A 71 9.44 7.08 -14.76
CA ALA A 71 9.51 7.63 -16.10
C ALA A 71 8.30 7.18 -16.95
N GLY A 72 8.06 7.88 -18.06
CA GLY A 72 7.02 7.53 -19.03
C GLY A 72 5.65 8.11 -18.70
N THR A 73 4.62 7.53 -19.31
CA THR A 73 3.24 8.04 -19.28
C THR A 73 2.26 6.99 -18.77
N LEU A 74 1.19 7.47 -18.11
CA LEU A 74 -0.03 6.72 -17.88
C LEU A 74 -0.97 6.90 -19.07
N GLY A 75 -1.67 5.83 -19.46
CA GLY A 75 -2.85 5.96 -20.31
C GLY A 75 -3.99 6.65 -19.56
N SER A 76 -5.07 6.99 -20.27
CA SER A 76 -6.33 7.42 -19.66
C SER A 76 -6.86 6.34 -18.70
N TYR A 77 -7.43 6.78 -17.58
CA TYR A 77 -8.06 5.87 -16.62
C TYR A 77 -9.23 6.55 -15.90
N CYS A 78 -10.21 5.77 -15.49
CA CYS A 78 -11.24 6.22 -14.57
C CYS A 78 -10.70 6.17 -13.14
N ARG A 79 -10.69 7.30 -12.43
CA ARG A 79 -10.41 7.35 -10.99
C ARG A 79 -11.72 7.43 -10.24
N VAL A 80 -11.91 6.52 -9.28
CA VAL A 80 -13.06 6.52 -8.38
C VAL A 80 -12.59 6.61 -6.94
N ASP A 81 -13.09 7.59 -6.21
CA ASP A 81 -12.83 7.77 -4.78
C ASP A 81 -14.14 7.55 -4.02
N GLY A 82 -14.07 6.82 -2.91
CA GLY A 82 -15.25 6.44 -2.14
C GLY A 82 -14.94 6.12 -0.69
N VAL A 83 -15.99 5.80 0.03
CA VAL A 83 -15.93 5.38 1.43
C VAL A 83 -16.81 4.16 1.68
N ILE A 84 -16.44 3.37 2.67
CA ILE A 84 -17.15 2.20 3.19
C ILE A 84 -17.42 2.44 4.68
N ASP A 85 -18.62 2.06 5.14
CA ASP A 85 -19.02 2.06 6.55
C ASP A 85 -18.80 3.40 7.29
N GLU A 86 -19.30 4.51 6.71
CA GLU A 86 -19.30 5.81 7.40
C GLU A 86 -20.06 5.74 8.74
N ARG A 87 -19.42 6.22 9.81
CA ARG A 87 -19.96 6.22 11.18
C ARG A 87 -19.36 7.32 12.05
N ILE A 88 -19.99 7.56 13.19
CA ILE A 88 -19.41 8.33 14.30
C ILE A 88 -18.86 7.34 15.33
N GLY A 89 -17.59 7.52 15.70
CA GLY A 89 -16.88 6.66 16.63
C GLY A 89 -16.56 7.35 17.96
N GLU A 90 -15.53 6.82 18.64
CA GLU A 90 -15.08 7.31 19.93
C GLU A 90 -14.80 8.82 19.91
N GLY A 91 -15.29 9.52 20.94
CA GLY A 91 -15.14 10.97 21.06
C GLY A 91 -15.93 11.79 20.03
N GLY A 92 -16.94 11.21 19.37
CA GLY A 92 -17.75 11.90 18.37
C GLY A 92 -17.05 12.12 17.03
N LYS A 93 -15.92 11.45 16.79
CA LYS A 93 -15.12 11.60 15.57
C LYS A 93 -15.73 10.81 14.40
N PRO A 94 -15.74 11.35 13.16
CA PRO A 94 -16.16 10.61 11.99
C PRO A 94 -15.09 9.58 11.59
N TYR A 95 -15.53 8.37 11.24
CA TYR A 95 -14.70 7.31 10.68
C TYR A 95 -15.37 6.70 9.45
N ALA A 96 -14.54 6.30 8.49
CA ALA A 96 -14.94 5.54 7.32
C ALA A 96 -13.69 4.88 6.72
N ILE A 97 -13.85 3.79 5.98
CA ILE A 97 -12.77 3.23 5.17
C ILE A 97 -12.75 3.96 3.83
N GLY A 98 -11.82 4.90 3.67
CA GLY A 98 -11.59 5.58 2.41
C GLY A 98 -10.83 4.69 1.43
N PHE A 99 -11.17 4.80 0.15
CA PHE A 99 -10.45 4.12 -0.92
C PHE A 99 -10.40 4.97 -2.20
N ALA A 100 -9.40 4.68 -3.04
CA ALA A 100 -9.33 5.18 -4.41
C ALA A 100 -8.93 4.04 -5.34
N ILE A 101 -9.66 3.88 -6.44
CA ILE A 101 -9.36 2.90 -7.49
C ILE A 101 -9.12 3.61 -8.83
N ALA A 102 -8.06 3.20 -9.53
CA ALA A 102 -7.79 3.57 -10.91
C ALA A 102 -8.10 2.39 -11.83
N LEU A 103 -8.96 2.63 -12.82
CA LEU A 103 -9.43 1.68 -13.81
C LEU A 103 -8.92 2.13 -15.20
N PRO A 104 -7.77 1.62 -15.68
CA PRO A 104 -7.21 2.05 -16.96
C PRO A 104 -8.07 1.64 -18.14
N GLU A 105 -8.18 2.51 -19.14
CA GLU A 105 -8.90 2.19 -20.39
C GLU A 105 -8.28 0.96 -21.09
N LYS A 106 -6.94 0.92 -21.14
CA LYS A 106 -6.16 -0.25 -21.59
C LYS A 106 -5.88 -1.19 -20.42
N TRP A 107 -6.93 -1.87 -19.96
CA TRP A 107 -6.83 -2.84 -18.89
C TRP A 107 -6.29 -4.19 -19.35
N ASN A 108 -5.35 -4.75 -18.59
CA ASN A 108 -4.68 -6.02 -18.90
C ASN A 108 -5.39 -7.24 -18.28
N GLY A 109 -6.60 -7.07 -17.75
CA GLY A 109 -7.38 -8.12 -17.08
C GLY A 109 -7.01 -8.38 -15.61
N ARG A 110 -6.02 -7.66 -15.05
CA ARG A 110 -5.51 -7.91 -13.69
C ARG A 110 -5.88 -6.80 -12.71
N PHE A 111 -6.15 -7.21 -11.47
CA PHE A 111 -6.39 -6.32 -10.33
C PHE A 111 -5.18 -6.29 -9.40
N MET A 112 -4.79 -5.13 -8.90
CA MET A 112 -3.75 -4.97 -7.88
C MET A 112 -4.26 -4.11 -6.72
N MET A 113 -4.12 -4.60 -5.50
CA MET A 113 -4.27 -3.80 -4.30
C MET A 113 -2.90 -3.35 -3.80
N GLN A 114 -2.72 -2.04 -3.76
CA GLN A 114 -1.52 -1.38 -3.24
C GLN A 114 -1.65 -1.23 -1.72
N GLY A 115 -0.77 -1.90 -0.98
CA GLY A 115 -0.68 -1.75 0.47
C GLY A 115 -0.16 -0.38 0.93
N GLY A 116 -0.49 -0.02 2.16
CA GLY A 116 -0.06 1.24 2.78
C GLY A 116 1.25 1.16 3.56
N GLY A 117 1.44 2.10 4.48
CA GLY A 117 2.63 2.25 5.30
C GLY A 117 2.37 3.02 6.60
N GLY A 118 3.20 2.78 7.61
CA GLY A 118 3.05 3.42 8.92
C GLY A 118 1.82 2.92 9.68
N LEU A 119 1.01 3.80 10.26
CA LEU A 119 -0.28 3.41 10.84
C LEU A 119 -1.45 3.56 9.85
N ASN A 120 -1.15 3.79 8.58
CA ASN A 120 -2.06 4.24 7.52
C ASN A 120 -2.94 5.40 8.02
N GLY A 121 -4.03 5.77 7.35
CA GLY A 121 -4.72 7.05 7.59
C GLY A 121 -4.68 8.02 6.41
N SER A 122 -4.26 7.56 5.23
CA SER A 122 -4.36 8.33 3.99
C SER A 122 -4.63 7.43 2.79
N VAL A 123 -5.47 7.90 1.87
CA VAL A 123 -5.71 7.24 0.60
C VAL A 123 -4.62 7.67 -0.38
N ALA A 124 -3.68 6.78 -0.67
CA ALA A 124 -2.59 7.07 -1.60
C ALA A 124 -3.07 7.14 -3.06
N THR A 125 -2.29 7.77 -3.94
CA THR A 125 -2.54 7.69 -5.39
C THR A 125 -2.42 6.22 -5.84
N PRO A 126 -3.43 5.66 -6.53
CA PRO A 126 -3.47 4.24 -6.89
C PRO A 126 -2.60 3.93 -8.11
N LEU A 127 -1.27 4.00 -7.93
CA LEU A 127 -0.31 3.71 -8.99
C LEU A 127 0.11 2.24 -9.04
N GLY A 128 0.11 1.54 -7.90
CA GLY A 128 0.64 0.19 -7.77
C GLY A 128 2.17 0.23 -7.74
N SER A 129 2.74 1.11 -6.93
CA SER A 129 4.18 1.44 -6.93
C SER A 129 5.03 0.64 -5.93
N ASN A 130 4.40 -0.08 -4.99
CA ASN A 130 5.12 -1.00 -4.11
C ASN A 130 5.82 -2.08 -4.95
N ALA A 131 7.09 -2.37 -4.71
CA ALA A 131 7.86 -3.42 -5.40
C ALA A 131 7.70 -3.47 -6.95
N ALA A 132 7.43 -2.33 -7.58
CA ALA A 132 6.94 -2.30 -8.97
C ALA A 132 8.06 -2.37 -10.02
N GLY A 133 9.36 -2.40 -9.67
CA GLY A 133 10.41 -2.20 -10.68
C GLY A 133 10.20 -0.87 -11.42
N ASP A 134 10.62 -0.72 -12.66
CA ASP A 134 10.69 0.62 -13.29
C ASP A 134 9.35 1.16 -13.81
N MET A 135 8.28 0.39 -13.69
CA MET A 135 6.93 0.79 -14.12
C MET A 135 5.91 0.41 -13.05
N THR A 136 5.02 1.35 -12.71
CA THR A 136 3.94 1.12 -11.74
C THR A 136 2.93 0.07 -12.25
N GLY A 137 2.13 -0.49 -11.34
CA GLY A 137 1.04 -1.39 -11.71
C GLY A 137 0.07 -0.77 -12.72
N LEU A 138 -0.28 0.51 -12.53
CA LEU A 138 -1.17 1.24 -13.44
C LEU A 138 -0.52 1.43 -14.83
N GLN A 139 0.78 1.72 -14.91
CA GLN A 139 1.51 1.77 -16.19
C GLN A 139 1.47 0.41 -16.93
N ARG A 140 1.48 -0.69 -16.18
CA ARG A 140 1.38 -2.05 -16.72
C ARG A 140 -0.05 -2.47 -17.06
N GLY A 141 -1.04 -1.58 -16.88
CA GLY A 141 -2.44 -1.82 -17.22
C GLY A 141 -3.24 -2.54 -16.14
N PHE A 142 -2.78 -2.60 -14.89
CA PHE A 142 -3.59 -3.12 -13.78
C PHE A 142 -4.68 -2.13 -13.40
N ALA A 143 -5.85 -2.64 -13.01
CA ALA A 143 -6.76 -1.89 -12.16
C ALA A 143 -6.15 -1.83 -10.75
N VAL A 144 -5.92 -0.65 -10.20
CA VAL A 144 -5.19 -0.48 -8.93
C VAL A 144 -6.08 0.16 -7.87
N VAL A 145 -6.14 -0.39 -6.66
CA VAL A 145 -6.82 0.24 -5.51
C VAL A 145 -5.86 0.51 -4.33
N THR A 146 -6.12 1.59 -3.60
CA THR A 146 -5.50 1.97 -2.31
C THR A 146 -6.58 2.25 -1.26
N THR A 147 -6.21 2.25 0.03
CA THR A 147 -7.11 2.60 1.13
C THR A 147 -6.36 3.25 2.30
N ASP A 148 -7.05 4.10 3.05
CA ASP A 148 -6.57 4.68 4.31
C ASP A 148 -6.70 3.74 5.51
N THR A 149 -7.37 2.59 5.33
CA THR A 149 -7.65 1.57 6.34
C THR A 149 -8.62 1.95 7.47
N GLY A 150 -9.50 2.93 7.26
CA GLY A 150 -10.64 3.18 8.16
C GLY A 150 -10.53 4.41 9.05
N HIS A 151 -9.53 5.26 8.84
CA HIS A 151 -9.32 6.49 9.59
C HIS A 151 -8.51 7.50 8.77
N GLN A 152 -8.43 8.74 9.25
CA GLN A 152 -7.54 9.77 8.69
C GLN A 152 -6.47 10.13 9.71
N GLY A 153 -5.21 10.10 9.28
CA GLY A 153 -4.05 10.45 10.08
C GLY A 153 -3.44 11.76 9.62
N THR A 154 -2.93 12.56 10.56
CA THR A 154 -2.23 13.82 10.25
C THR A 154 -0.78 13.60 9.81
N HIS A 155 -0.21 12.44 10.12
CA HIS A 155 1.11 11.98 9.71
C HIS A 155 1.15 10.44 9.69
N GLY A 156 2.21 9.86 9.11
CA GLY A 156 2.30 8.40 8.86
C GLY A 156 2.32 7.51 10.11
N PHE A 157 2.39 8.07 11.32
CA PHE A 157 2.39 7.32 12.59
C PHE A 157 1.40 7.93 13.60
N ASP A 158 0.33 8.55 13.11
CA ASP A 158 -0.74 9.07 13.95
C ASP A 158 -1.51 7.90 14.58
N SER A 159 -1.36 7.74 15.89
CA SER A 159 -1.93 6.61 16.64
C SER A 159 -3.27 6.96 17.30
N SER A 160 -3.84 8.13 17.00
CA SER A 160 -5.04 8.64 17.70
C SER A 160 -6.29 7.81 17.47
N PHE A 161 -6.36 7.05 16.37
CA PHE A 161 -7.48 6.15 16.07
C PHE A 161 -7.53 4.91 16.97
N PHE A 162 -6.44 4.56 17.69
CA PHE A 162 -6.44 3.38 18.58
C PHE A 162 -7.42 3.50 19.76
N SER A 163 -7.93 4.70 20.05
CA SER A 163 -9.00 4.87 21.04
C SER A 163 -10.34 4.30 20.56
N ASP A 164 -10.53 4.18 19.24
CA ASP A 164 -11.75 3.62 18.64
C ASP A 164 -11.53 2.16 18.22
N GLN A 165 -12.36 1.26 18.75
CA GLN A 165 -12.24 -0.18 18.53
C GLN A 165 -12.40 -0.57 17.06
N GLU A 166 -13.41 -0.03 16.38
CA GLU A 166 -13.72 -0.41 15.00
C GLU A 166 -12.69 0.18 14.02
N ALA A 167 -12.17 1.38 14.26
CA ALA A 167 -11.06 1.95 13.50
C ALA A 167 -9.80 1.09 13.66
N THR A 168 -9.55 0.60 14.88
CA THR A 168 -8.46 -0.34 15.17
C THR A 168 -8.62 -1.65 14.41
N LEU A 169 -9.82 -2.25 14.40
CA LEU A 169 -10.09 -3.49 13.67
C LEU A 169 -9.97 -3.31 12.15
N ASN A 170 -10.39 -2.15 11.62
CA ASN A 170 -10.25 -1.79 10.22
C ASN A 170 -8.77 -1.71 9.81
N PHE A 171 -7.94 -1.01 10.57
CA PHE A 171 -6.49 -0.97 10.37
C PHE A 171 -5.86 -2.37 10.45
N LEU A 172 -6.25 -3.16 11.45
CA LEU A 172 -5.63 -4.46 11.70
C LEU A 172 -5.94 -5.49 10.61
N TYR A 173 -7.18 -5.57 10.11
CA TYR A 173 -7.48 -6.58 9.07
C TYR A 173 -8.73 -6.33 8.23
N GLN A 174 -9.76 -5.63 8.72
CA GLN A 174 -11.06 -5.63 8.03
C GLN A 174 -11.06 -4.79 6.76
N ALA A 175 -10.42 -3.60 6.78
CA ALA A 175 -10.53 -2.63 5.70
C ALA A 175 -10.02 -3.20 4.36
N ILE A 176 -8.92 -3.95 4.40
CA ILE A 176 -8.29 -4.51 3.20
C ILE A 176 -9.24 -5.50 2.51
N GLY A 177 -9.88 -6.38 3.29
CA GLY A 177 -10.85 -7.34 2.76
C GLY A 177 -12.08 -6.66 2.16
N LYS A 178 -12.66 -5.68 2.88
CA LYS A 178 -13.83 -4.92 2.42
C LYS A 178 -13.53 -4.19 1.11
N VAL A 179 -12.43 -3.44 1.06
CA VAL A 179 -12.03 -2.68 -0.15
C VAL A 179 -11.70 -3.60 -1.32
N ALA A 180 -11.05 -4.75 -1.10
CA ALA A 180 -10.78 -5.71 -2.17
C ALA A 180 -12.06 -6.29 -2.78
N ILE A 181 -13.05 -6.64 -1.96
CA ILE A 181 -14.36 -7.14 -2.42
C ILE A 181 -15.08 -6.06 -3.22
N THR A 182 -15.18 -4.85 -2.68
CA THR A 182 -15.81 -3.71 -3.37
C THR A 182 -15.12 -3.41 -4.70
N SER A 183 -13.79 -3.39 -4.73
CA SER A 183 -13.00 -3.14 -5.95
C SER A 183 -13.26 -4.18 -7.03
N LYS A 184 -13.34 -5.47 -6.68
CA LYS A 184 -13.62 -6.53 -7.65
C LYS A 184 -15.01 -6.39 -8.26
N LYS A 185 -16.01 -5.95 -7.49
CA LYS A 185 -17.35 -5.65 -8.00
C LYS A 185 -17.36 -4.43 -8.92
N MET A 186 -16.64 -3.36 -8.56
CA MET A 186 -16.49 -2.18 -9.41
C MET A 186 -15.80 -2.53 -10.74
N ILE A 187 -14.74 -3.35 -10.71
CA ILE A 187 -14.05 -3.85 -11.90
C ILE A 187 -15.02 -4.65 -12.79
N ALA A 188 -15.82 -5.55 -12.19
CA ALA A 188 -16.81 -6.34 -12.93
C ALA A 188 -17.87 -5.45 -13.61
N GLN A 189 -18.36 -4.43 -12.91
CA GLN A 189 -19.33 -3.48 -13.47
C GLN A 189 -18.71 -2.62 -14.58
N TYR A 190 -17.50 -2.09 -14.36
CA TYR A 190 -16.86 -1.15 -15.29
C TYR A 190 -16.41 -1.82 -16.60
N TYR A 191 -15.79 -3.00 -16.52
CA TYR A 191 -15.27 -3.70 -17.71
C TYR A 191 -16.22 -4.75 -18.28
N GLY A 192 -17.36 -5.00 -17.62
CA GLY A 192 -18.29 -6.07 -17.98
C GLY A 192 -17.73 -7.49 -17.77
N LYS A 193 -16.57 -7.63 -17.10
CA LYS A 193 -15.96 -8.92 -16.75
C LYS A 193 -15.18 -8.83 -15.44
N THR A 194 -15.07 -9.96 -14.73
CA THR A 194 -14.21 -10.05 -13.55
C THR A 194 -12.72 -10.00 -13.91
N ALA A 195 -11.86 -9.61 -12.96
CA ALA A 195 -10.42 -9.74 -13.12
C ALA A 195 -10.01 -11.21 -13.29
N ASP A 196 -9.12 -11.48 -14.24
CA ASP A 196 -8.58 -12.81 -14.51
C ASP A 196 -7.67 -13.26 -13.35
N HIS A 197 -6.93 -12.31 -12.78
CA HIS A 197 -6.11 -12.49 -11.58
C HIS A 197 -6.11 -11.24 -10.69
N SER A 198 -5.97 -11.45 -9.39
CA SER A 198 -5.94 -10.44 -8.33
C SER A 198 -4.65 -10.53 -7.52
N TYR A 199 -3.96 -9.39 -7.34
CA TYR A 199 -2.68 -9.32 -6.66
C TYR A 199 -2.74 -8.35 -5.49
N TYR A 200 -2.02 -8.66 -4.41
CA TYR A 200 -1.76 -7.73 -3.33
C TYR A 200 -0.26 -7.45 -3.25
N MET A 201 0.13 -6.18 -3.09
CA MET A 201 1.54 -5.79 -3.03
C MET A 201 1.76 -4.65 -2.03
N GLY A 202 2.57 -4.91 -1.00
CA GLY A 202 2.84 -3.95 0.06
C GLY A 202 4.19 -4.17 0.75
N CYS A 203 4.71 -3.11 1.38
CA CYS A 203 5.93 -3.12 2.17
C CYS A 203 5.67 -2.56 3.57
N SER A 204 6.42 -2.96 4.60
CA SER A 204 6.22 -2.51 5.99
C SER A 204 4.82 -2.87 6.50
N THR A 205 3.98 -1.89 6.82
CA THR A 205 2.56 -2.09 7.17
C THR A 205 1.78 -2.73 6.03
N GLY A 206 2.03 -2.34 4.78
CA GLY A 206 1.51 -3.06 3.61
C GLY A 206 1.99 -4.50 3.54
N GLY A 207 3.20 -4.81 4.00
CA GLY A 207 3.69 -6.19 4.10
C GLY A 207 2.96 -6.99 5.18
N ARG A 208 2.62 -6.36 6.31
CA ARG A 208 1.76 -6.95 7.33
C ARG A 208 0.36 -7.21 6.78
N GLU A 209 -0.24 -6.23 6.12
CA GLU A 209 -1.54 -6.36 5.44
C GLU A 209 -1.53 -7.52 4.43
N ALA A 210 -0.48 -7.63 3.61
CA ALA A 210 -0.26 -8.73 2.67
C ALA A 210 -0.31 -10.10 3.36
N MET A 211 0.45 -10.27 4.44
CA MET A 211 0.45 -11.52 5.21
C MET A 211 -0.91 -11.80 5.87
N ILE A 212 -1.58 -10.78 6.40
CA ILE A 212 -2.93 -10.94 6.96
C ILE A 212 -3.93 -11.37 5.87
N MET A 213 -3.81 -10.85 4.64
CA MET A 213 -4.65 -11.30 3.52
C MET A 213 -4.43 -12.78 3.21
N SER A 214 -3.18 -13.25 3.22
CA SER A 214 -2.88 -14.67 3.01
C SER A 214 -3.48 -15.59 4.10
N GLN A 215 -3.59 -15.09 5.34
CA GLN A 215 -4.03 -15.89 6.49
C GLN A 215 -5.55 -15.84 6.73
N ARG A 216 -6.17 -14.66 6.55
CA ARG A 216 -7.59 -14.43 6.87
C ARG A 216 -8.48 -14.37 5.64
N TYR A 217 -7.94 -14.00 4.49
CA TYR A 217 -8.70 -13.83 3.25
C TYR A 217 -8.04 -14.57 2.09
N PRO A 218 -7.78 -15.88 2.22
CA PRO A 218 -6.92 -16.64 1.29
C PRO A 218 -7.48 -16.74 -0.14
N ARG A 219 -8.76 -16.38 -0.34
CA ARG A 219 -9.44 -16.41 -1.65
C ARG A 219 -9.53 -15.05 -2.35
N LEU A 220 -9.03 -13.98 -1.72
CA LEU A 220 -9.12 -12.64 -2.32
C LEU A 220 -7.98 -12.33 -3.31
N PHE A 221 -6.84 -13.01 -3.22
CA PHE A 221 -5.69 -12.72 -4.09
C PHE A 221 -5.02 -14.02 -4.55
N ASP A 222 -4.68 -14.07 -5.84
CA ASP A 222 -3.95 -15.16 -6.48
C ASP A 222 -2.43 -15.03 -6.25
N GLY A 223 -1.95 -13.80 -6.07
CA GLY A 223 -0.55 -13.51 -5.79
C GLY A 223 -0.39 -12.42 -4.72
N ILE A 224 0.51 -12.65 -3.76
CA ILE A 224 0.77 -11.72 -2.67
C ILE A 224 2.28 -11.47 -2.57
N VAL A 225 2.67 -10.20 -2.57
CA VAL A 225 4.05 -9.76 -2.32
C VAL A 225 4.10 -8.99 -1.00
N ALA A 226 4.77 -9.57 -0.01
CA ALA A 226 4.92 -9.03 1.34
C ALA A 226 6.37 -8.59 1.59
N GLY A 227 6.66 -7.30 1.40
CA GLY A 227 7.97 -6.72 1.68
C GLY A 227 8.09 -6.27 3.15
N ALA A 228 9.25 -6.52 3.78
CA ALA A 228 9.57 -6.09 5.16
C ALA A 228 8.36 -6.10 6.13
N PRO A 229 7.64 -7.24 6.27
CA PRO A 229 6.29 -7.23 6.84
C PRO A 229 6.32 -6.95 8.36
N ALA A 230 5.64 -5.89 8.78
CA ALA A 230 5.54 -5.45 10.18
C ALA A 230 4.56 -6.33 11.00
N MET A 231 4.79 -7.64 11.08
CA MET A 231 3.84 -8.61 11.66
C MET A 231 3.74 -8.58 13.18
N ARG A 232 4.81 -8.14 13.85
CA ARG A 232 4.98 -8.24 15.30
C ARG A 232 5.35 -6.88 15.88
N THR A 233 4.59 -5.85 15.54
CA THR A 233 4.88 -4.45 15.92
C THR A 233 5.02 -4.24 17.42
N SER A 234 4.30 -5.01 18.25
CA SER A 234 4.49 -4.97 19.71
C SER A 234 5.92 -5.32 20.13
N PHE A 235 6.56 -6.28 19.47
CA PHE A 235 7.94 -6.67 19.75
C PHE A 235 8.94 -5.66 19.21
N SER A 236 8.74 -5.13 17.99
CA SER A 236 9.63 -4.09 17.45
C SER A 236 9.55 -2.81 18.28
N ASN A 237 8.34 -2.37 18.67
CA ASN A 237 8.17 -1.18 19.50
C ASN A 237 8.83 -1.34 20.87
N LEU A 238 8.81 -2.54 21.45
CA LEU A 238 9.54 -2.84 22.69
C LEU A 238 11.05 -2.80 22.47
N ALA A 239 11.54 -3.38 21.37
CA ALA A 239 12.95 -3.34 21.02
C ALA A 239 13.45 -1.91 20.80
N ASP A 240 12.68 -1.07 20.08
CA ASP A 240 13.01 0.33 19.84
C ASP A 240 13.14 1.11 21.16
N LYS A 241 12.19 0.92 22.09
CA LYS A 241 12.29 1.50 23.44
C LYS A 241 13.54 1.04 24.18
N TRP A 242 13.85 -0.25 24.10
CA TRP A 242 15.04 -0.81 24.73
C TRP A 242 16.34 -0.23 24.14
N VAL A 243 16.42 -0.06 22.82
CA VAL A 243 17.56 0.58 22.14
C VAL A 243 17.72 2.02 22.62
N MET A 244 16.64 2.80 22.65
CA MET A 244 16.70 4.19 23.10
C MET A 244 17.18 4.33 24.55
N ILE A 245 16.67 3.49 25.46
CA ILE A 245 17.11 3.45 26.86
C ILE A 245 18.59 3.03 26.96
N SER A 246 19.02 2.07 26.13
CA SER A 246 20.40 1.57 26.16
C SER A 246 21.38 2.62 25.66
N LEU A 247 21.07 3.31 24.56
CA LEU A 247 21.88 4.40 24.03
C LEU A 247 21.92 5.61 24.98
N ALA A 248 20.81 5.92 25.65
CA ALA A 248 20.75 7.00 26.63
C ALA A 248 21.73 6.85 27.80
N LYS A 249 22.14 5.61 28.16
CA LYS A 249 23.11 5.35 29.23
C LYS A 249 24.53 5.80 28.88
N VAL A 250 24.87 5.85 27.59
CA VAL A 250 26.22 6.19 27.10
C VAL A 250 26.25 7.51 26.33
N ALA A 251 25.08 8.09 26.05
CA ALA A 251 24.94 9.37 25.37
C ALA A 251 25.51 10.54 26.20
N PRO A 252 26.09 11.55 25.54
CA PRO A 252 26.33 12.84 26.18
C PRO A 252 25.00 13.47 26.60
N LYS A 253 25.05 14.32 27.63
CA LYS A 253 23.89 15.06 28.11
C LYS A 253 23.94 16.50 27.61
N ASP A 254 22.77 17.04 27.25
CA ASP A 254 22.61 18.47 26.98
C ASP A 254 22.75 19.31 28.26
N GLU A 255 22.65 20.64 28.12
CA GLU A 255 22.75 21.58 29.24
C GLU A 255 21.66 21.37 30.31
N GLN A 256 20.54 20.77 29.94
CA GLN A 256 19.42 20.44 30.82
C GLN A 256 19.55 19.04 31.45
N GLY A 257 20.62 18.31 31.13
CA GLY A 257 20.91 16.98 31.67
C GLY A 257 20.20 15.83 30.94
N HIS A 258 19.54 16.10 29.80
CA HIS A 258 18.89 15.07 29.00
C HIS A 258 19.89 14.39 28.05
N PRO A 259 19.81 13.06 27.89
CA PRO A 259 20.71 12.33 26.99
C PRO A 259 20.40 12.64 25.52
N ASN A 260 21.42 13.06 24.76
CA ASN A 260 21.34 13.15 23.30
C ASN A 260 21.72 11.81 22.67
N VAL A 261 20.74 10.92 22.55
CA VAL A 261 20.89 9.56 21.99
C VAL A 261 21.44 9.52 20.56
N SER A 262 21.27 10.58 19.77
CA SER A 262 21.82 10.64 18.40
C SER A 262 23.35 10.70 18.39
N GLU A 263 23.93 11.18 19.48
CA GLU A 263 25.37 11.32 19.73
C GLU A 263 25.94 10.20 20.61
N ALA A 264 25.13 9.19 20.96
CA ALA A 264 25.58 8.04 21.74
C ALA A 264 26.75 7.28 21.10
N LEU A 265 26.85 7.33 19.77
CA LEU A 265 27.99 6.81 19.01
C LEU A 265 28.49 7.91 18.07
N THR A 266 29.78 8.23 18.15
CA THR A 266 30.41 9.18 17.22
C THR A 266 30.45 8.61 15.80
N ALA A 267 30.68 9.45 14.80
CA ALA A 267 30.90 8.99 13.43
C ALA A 267 32.08 7.99 13.36
N GLN A 268 33.14 8.24 14.13
CA GLN A 268 34.29 7.34 14.22
C GLN A 268 33.93 5.98 14.83
N ASP A 269 33.11 5.95 15.89
CA ASP A 269 32.66 4.68 16.48
C ASP A 269 31.84 3.87 15.47
N LYS A 270 30.94 4.53 14.73
CA LYS A 270 30.13 3.90 13.67
C LYS A 270 31.03 3.30 12.57
N THR A 271 32.05 4.03 12.12
CA THR A 271 33.03 3.51 11.14
C THR A 271 33.79 2.31 11.67
N ILE A 272 34.31 2.37 12.91
CA ILE A 272 35.05 1.24 13.51
C ILE A 272 34.18 -0.02 13.59
N VAL A 273 32.91 0.13 13.98
CA VAL A 273 31.96 -0.99 14.04
C VAL A 273 31.65 -1.54 12.65
N MET A 274 31.35 -0.69 11.68
CA MET A 274 31.01 -1.12 10.31
C MET A 274 32.21 -1.78 9.60
N ASP A 275 33.42 -1.22 9.73
CA ASP A 275 34.63 -1.80 9.16
C ASP A 275 34.96 -3.14 9.79
N GLY A 276 34.82 -3.27 11.11
CA GLY A 276 35.00 -4.53 11.81
C GLY A 276 33.99 -5.59 11.39
N LEU A 277 32.73 -5.19 11.26
CA LEU A 277 31.64 -6.04 10.79
C LEU A 277 31.91 -6.55 9.37
N LEU A 278 32.21 -5.66 8.42
CA LEU A 278 32.51 -6.04 7.04
C LEU A 278 33.77 -6.91 6.96
N LYS A 279 34.83 -6.56 7.70
CA LYS A 279 36.06 -7.37 7.74
C LYS A 279 35.79 -8.81 8.18
N GLN A 280 34.86 -9.01 9.10
CA GLN A 280 34.52 -10.34 9.59
C GLN A 280 33.49 -11.06 8.71
N CYS A 281 32.57 -10.33 8.07
CA CYS A 281 31.35 -10.91 7.53
C CYS A 281 31.10 -10.72 6.03
N ASP A 282 31.83 -9.84 5.33
CA ASP A 282 31.64 -9.60 3.89
C ASP A 282 31.90 -10.89 3.09
N ALA A 283 33.13 -11.40 3.13
CA ALA A 283 33.54 -12.55 2.33
C ALA A 283 32.97 -13.93 2.76
N ILE A 284 32.12 -14.01 3.78
CA ILE A 284 31.65 -15.31 4.31
C ILE A 284 30.55 -15.94 3.44
N ASP A 285 30.02 -15.21 2.48
CA ASP A 285 29.16 -15.73 1.40
C ASP A 285 29.95 -16.09 0.12
N GLY A 286 31.27 -15.91 0.15
CA GLY A 286 32.18 -16.28 -0.94
C GLY A 286 32.62 -15.11 -1.83
N VAL A 287 32.10 -13.90 -1.61
CA VAL A 287 32.47 -12.69 -2.37
C VAL A 287 32.75 -11.54 -1.42
N ALA A 288 33.79 -10.75 -1.68
CA ALA A 288 34.06 -9.51 -0.94
C ALA A 288 33.58 -8.32 -1.76
N ASP A 289 32.33 -7.90 -1.56
CA ASP A 289 31.65 -6.84 -2.32
C ASP A 289 31.03 -5.76 -1.42
N LYS A 290 31.35 -5.79 -0.12
CA LYS A 290 30.82 -4.94 0.94
C LYS A 290 29.33 -5.19 1.23
N MET A 291 28.81 -6.35 0.85
CA MET A 291 27.49 -6.83 1.24
C MET A 291 27.64 -8.04 2.17
N ILE A 292 26.68 -8.23 3.07
CA ILE A 292 26.64 -9.42 3.94
C ILE A 292 25.42 -10.23 3.51
N SER A 293 25.59 -11.12 2.53
CA SER A 293 24.50 -11.95 2.02
C SER A 293 24.23 -13.15 2.92
N ASN A 294 25.27 -13.67 3.58
CA ASN A 294 25.14 -14.72 4.61
C ASN A 294 24.96 -14.12 6.02
N VAL A 295 23.83 -13.43 6.23
CA VAL A 295 23.51 -12.76 7.50
C VAL A 295 23.49 -13.72 8.70
N VAL A 296 23.01 -14.96 8.52
CA VAL A 296 22.92 -15.97 9.60
C VAL A 296 24.30 -16.48 10.02
N GLY A 297 25.21 -16.62 9.05
CA GLY A 297 26.59 -17.05 9.27
C GLY A 297 27.47 -15.99 9.92
N CYS A 298 27.14 -14.70 9.78
CA CYS A 298 27.89 -13.61 10.39
C CYS A 298 27.79 -13.66 11.93
N LYS A 299 28.88 -14.04 12.60
CA LYS A 299 29.01 -14.05 14.07
C LYS A 299 29.88 -12.89 14.56
N PHE A 300 29.52 -11.67 14.19
CA PHE A 300 30.24 -10.48 14.60
C PHE A 300 30.26 -10.33 16.13
N ASP A 301 31.45 -10.20 16.71
CA ASP A 301 31.65 -9.87 18.12
C ASP A 301 32.02 -8.38 18.23
N PRO A 302 31.11 -7.51 18.75
CA PRO A 302 31.41 -6.09 18.93
C PRO A 302 32.61 -5.82 19.84
N MET A 303 32.97 -6.74 20.73
CA MET A 303 34.13 -6.57 21.62
C MET A 303 35.46 -6.66 20.88
N SER A 304 35.50 -7.32 19.72
CA SER A 304 36.69 -7.42 18.87
C SER A 304 37.22 -6.05 18.41
N VAL A 305 36.35 -5.04 18.32
CA VAL A 305 36.71 -3.67 17.90
C VAL A 305 36.81 -2.67 19.05
N ALA A 306 36.35 -3.03 20.25
CA ALA A 306 36.32 -2.15 21.43
C ALA A 306 37.74 -1.73 21.90
N CYS A 307 38.73 -2.62 21.80
CA CYS A 307 40.12 -2.33 22.17
C CYS A 307 40.81 -1.36 21.20
N SER A 308 40.40 -1.35 19.94
CA SER A 308 40.89 -0.43 18.90
C SER A 308 40.36 0.99 19.12
N ALA A 309 39.12 1.11 19.58
CA ALA A 309 38.50 2.40 19.94
C ALA A 309 39.15 3.04 21.18
N THR A 310 39.44 2.24 22.22
CA THR A 310 40.10 2.74 23.45
C THR A 310 41.56 3.11 23.25
N LYS A 311 42.31 2.42 22.38
CA LYS A 311 43.69 2.83 22.01
C LYS A 311 43.71 4.18 21.28
N LYS A 312 42.76 4.46 20.39
CA LYS A 312 42.66 5.78 19.71
C LYS A 312 42.18 6.89 20.65
N ARG A 313 41.25 6.62 21.58
CA ARG A 313 40.86 7.59 22.61
C ARG A 313 42.01 7.99 23.54
N ARG A 314 42.94 7.07 23.85
CA ARG A 314 44.18 7.38 24.60
C ARG A 314 45.23 8.17 23.81
N LEU A 315 45.14 8.23 22.48
CA LEU A 315 46.03 9.04 21.64
C LEU A 315 45.58 10.52 21.53
N HIS A 316 44.36 10.85 21.98
CA HIS A 316 43.82 12.22 21.96
C HIS A 316 43.63 12.86 23.35
N GLN A 317 44.06 12.21 24.42
CA GLN A 317 44.30 12.91 25.69
C GLN A 317 45.80 13.21 25.80
N PRO A 318 46.27 14.46 25.64
CA PRO A 318 47.61 14.78 26.11
C PRO A 318 47.62 14.49 27.61
N ARG A 319 48.53 13.61 28.03
CA ARG A 319 48.96 13.50 29.43
C ARG A 319 49.25 14.92 29.90
N LYS A 320 48.38 15.48 30.76
CA LYS A 320 48.85 16.49 31.71
C LYS A 320 49.74 15.74 32.69
N SER A 321 51.01 15.71 32.36
CA SER A 321 52.10 15.41 33.26
C SER A 321 52.04 16.35 34.46
N GLN A 322 52.31 15.76 35.62
CA GLN A 322 52.73 16.41 36.85
C GLN A 322 53.76 17.53 36.59
N GLY A 323 53.72 18.59 37.41
CA GLY A 323 54.80 19.56 37.51
C GLY A 323 54.40 20.85 38.23
N HIS A 324 54.72 20.88 39.53
CA HIS A 324 54.63 21.97 40.53
C HIS A 324 53.32 22.17 41.27
#